data_AF-A0A4R5MI16-F1
#
_entry.id   AF-A0A4R5MI16-F1
#
_cell.length_a   1.000
_cell.length_b   1.000
_cell.length_c   1.000
_cell.angle_alpha   90.00
_cell.angle_beta   90.00
_cell.angle_gamma   90.00
#
_symmetry.space_group_name_H-M   'P 1'
#
loop_
_entity.id
_entity.type
_entity.pdbx_description
1 polymer ?
#
loop_
_entity_poly.entity_id
_entity_poly.type
_entity_poly.pdbx_seq_one_letter_code
_entity_poly.pdbx_strand_id
1 'polypeptide(L)'
;MSFLNELFAELNNDDRELLQERLDIVEHKIKFMDKIPVACLNLDNTTNYHLSEEILLAGGMNEPDILNAVYIVYHQEGKTLIDLMREVPTLLNPDWQAVKNNRIILLSDSDGLERNAQRVINMVEDIAEMIHPGYFIFGGEGDKWIRFSL
;
A
#
# COMPACT_ATOMS: atom_id res chain seq x y z
N MET A 1 -6.26 -13.90 -15.81
CA MET A 1 -5.93 -13.11 -17.02
C MET A 1 -5.86 -11.68 -16.53
N SER A 2 -4.62 -11.23 -16.41
CA SER A 2 -4.13 -10.36 -15.34
C SER A 2 -4.64 -8.92 -15.47
N PHE A 3 -5.19 -8.35 -14.40
CA PHE A 3 -5.53 -6.93 -14.27
C PHE A 3 -4.46 -5.98 -14.85
N LEU A 4 -3.19 -6.37 -14.73
CA LEU A 4 -2.06 -5.66 -15.30
C LEU A 4 -2.00 -5.67 -16.83
N ASN A 5 -2.44 -6.74 -17.50
CA ASN A 5 -2.41 -6.83 -18.97
C ASN A 5 -3.33 -5.79 -19.62
N GLU A 6 -4.46 -5.46 -18.98
CA GLU A 6 -5.36 -4.41 -19.45
C GLU A 6 -4.71 -3.03 -19.30
N LEU A 7 -4.05 -2.77 -18.16
CA LEU A 7 -3.32 -1.52 -17.93
C LEU A 7 -2.10 -1.35 -18.84
N PHE A 8 -1.42 -2.44 -19.17
CA PHE A 8 -0.30 -2.45 -20.10
C PHE A 8 -0.72 -2.31 -21.56
N ALA A 9 -1.98 -2.59 -21.90
CA ALA A 9 -2.47 -2.60 -23.29
C ALA A 9 -2.38 -1.21 -23.95
N GLU A 10 -2.50 -0.15 -23.16
CA GLU A 10 -2.49 1.24 -23.63
C GLU A 10 -1.07 1.85 -23.73
N LEU A 11 -0.04 1.11 -23.29
CA LEU A 11 1.34 1.61 -23.26
C LEU A 11 2.15 1.24 -24.51
N ASN A 12 3.15 2.07 -24.79
CA ASN A 12 4.20 1.76 -25.75
C ASN A 12 5.05 0.58 -25.27
N ASN A 13 5.74 -0.10 -26.21
CA ASN A 13 6.57 -1.26 -25.86
C ASN A 13 7.67 -0.91 -24.84
N ASP A 14 8.36 0.21 -25.02
CA ASP A 14 9.46 0.62 -24.13
C ASP A 14 8.97 0.86 -22.69
N ASP A 15 7.84 1.56 -22.52
CA ASP A 15 7.26 1.83 -21.20
C ASP A 15 6.74 0.54 -20.54
N ARG A 16 6.15 -0.36 -21.32
CA ARG A 16 5.68 -1.66 -20.85
C ARG A 16 6.85 -2.50 -20.33
N GLU A 17 7.95 -2.59 -21.08
CA GLU A 17 9.11 -3.38 -20.68
C GLU A 17 9.73 -2.84 -19.38
N LEU A 18 9.92 -1.52 -19.29
CA LEU A 18 10.46 -0.88 -18.08
C LEU A 18 9.60 -1.15 -16.85
N LEU A 19 8.28 -1.01 -16.99
CA LEU A 19 7.34 -1.23 -15.91
C LEU A 19 7.23 -2.70 -15.51
N GLN A 20 7.25 -3.61 -16.48
CA GLN A 20 7.26 -5.05 -16.22
C GLN A 20 8.53 -5.45 -15.47
N GLU A 21 9.70 -4.94 -15.86
CA GLU A 21 10.97 -5.22 -15.17
C GLU A 21 10.93 -4.79 -13.69
N ARG A 22 10.38 -3.60 -13.42
CA ARG A 22 10.20 -3.12 -12.04
C ARG A 22 9.30 -4.02 -11.21
N LEU A 23 8.17 -4.43 -11.77
CA LEU A 23 7.26 -5.36 -11.10
C LEU A 23 7.93 -6.72 -10.86
N ASP A 24 8.65 -7.25 -11.86
CA ASP A 24 9.34 -8.54 -11.77
C ASP A 24 10.39 -8.54 -10.64
N ILE A 25 11.08 -7.41 -10.40
CA ILE A 25 12.02 -7.24 -9.27
C ILE A 25 11.30 -7.43 -7.94
N VAL A 26 10.13 -6.81 -7.79
CA VAL A 26 9.31 -6.88 -6.57
C VAL A 26 8.80 -8.30 -6.36
N GLU A 27 8.17 -8.90 -7.37
CA GLU A 27 7.65 -10.27 -7.32
C GLU A 27 8.75 -11.30 -7.02
N HIS A 28 9.94 -11.14 -7.63
CA HIS A 28 11.06 -12.06 -7.42
C HIS A 28 11.56 -12.04 -5.99
N LYS A 29 11.55 -10.89 -5.31
CA LYS A 29 11.95 -10.79 -3.90
C LYS A 29 10.87 -11.35 -2.97
N ILE A 30 9.59 -11.02 -3.24
CA ILE A 30 8.45 -11.40 -2.40
C ILE A 30 8.21 -12.90 -2.39
N LYS A 31 8.48 -13.64 -3.47
CA LYS A 31 8.26 -15.10 -3.50
C LYS A 31 9.05 -15.88 -2.45
N PHE A 32 10.06 -15.25 -1.83
CA PHE A 32 10.86 -15.82 -0.75
C PHE A 32 10.49 -15.28 0.64
N MET A 33 9.46 -14.43 0.72
CA MET A 33 9.00 -13.79 1.95
C MET A 33 7.65 -14.36 2.35
N ASP A 34 7.38 -14.35 3.66
CA ASP A 34 6.06 -14.67 4.18
C ASP A 34 5.08 -13.54 3.88
N LYS A 35 3.84 -13.91 3.57
CA LYS A 35 2.79 -12.92 3.36
C LYS A 35 2.45 -12.20 4.65
N ILE A 36 2.29 -10.89 4.56
CA ILE A 36 2.02 -10.04 5.72
C ILE A 36 0.53 -9.67 5.77
N PRO A 37 -0.19 -9.95 6.87
CA PRO A 37 -1.55 -9.47 7.07
C PRO A 37 -1.62 -7.94 7.13
N VAL A 38 -2.36 -7.35 6.18
CA VAL A 38 -2.56 -5.91 6.03
C VAL A 38 -4.06 -5.61 6.05
N ALA A 39 -4.50 -4.73 6.94
CA ALA A 39 -5.83 -4.16 6.93
C ALA A 39 -5.79 -2.76 6.31
N CYS A 40 -6.51 -2.54 5.21
CA CYS A 40 -6.75 -1.21 4.67
C CYS A 40 -8.03 -0.63 5.27
N LEU A 41 -7.94 0.57 5.86
CA LEU A 41 -9.05 1.24 6.51
C LEU A 41 -9.29 2.64 5.95
N ASN A 42 -10.57 3.03 5.91
CA ASN A 42 -11.00 4.41 5.69
C ASN A 42 -11.12 5.16 7.02
N LEU A 43 -11.41 6.47 6.97
CA LEU A 43 -11.62 7.31 8.17
C LEU A 43 -12.85 6.91 9.02
N ASP A 44 -13.72 6.04 8.48
CA ASP A 44 -14.84 5.45 9.23
C ASP A 44 -14.45 4.13 9.94
N ASN A 45 -13.16 3.75 9.96
CA ASN A 45 -12.66 2.45 10.43
C ASN A 45 -13.30 1.24 9.71
N THR A 46 -13.74 1.45 8.46
CA THR A 46 -14.27 0.41 7.60
C THR A 46 -13.18 -0.12 6.67
N THR A 47 -13.19 -1.43 6.41
CA THR A 47 -12.22 -2.06 5.51
C THR A 47 -12.41 -1.57 4.08
N ASN A 48 -11.33 -1.11 3.47
CA ASN A 48 -11.28 -0.69 2.08
C ASN A 48 -10.48 -1.71 1.25
N TYR A 49 -11.04 -2.17 0.15
CA TYR A 49 -10.41 -3.12 -0.76
C TYR A 49 -9.87 -2.49 -2.05
N HIS A 50 -9.85 -1.15 -2.13
CA HIS A 50 -9.37 -0.43 -3.31
C HIS A 50 -7.93 -0.80 -3.70
N LEU A 51 -7.08 -1.02 -2.69
CA LEU A 51 -5.66 -1.39 -2.86
C LEU A 51 -5.40 -2.90 -2.74
N SER A 52 -6.44 -3.72 -2.85
CA SER A 52 -6.36 -5.15 -2.56
C SER A 52 -5.42 -5.92 -3.49
N GLU A 53 -5.39 -5.55 -4.77
CA GLU A 53 -4.51 -6.13 -5.78
C GLU A 53 -3.05 -5.70 -5.55
N GLU A 54 -2.84 -4.41 -5.29
CA GLU A 54 -1.52 -3.84 -5.03
C GLU A 54 -0.88 -4.44 -3.78
N ILE A 55 -1.68 -4.63 -2.72
CA ILE A 55 -1.25 -5.34 -1.50
C ILE A 55 -0.83 -6.77 -1.81
N LEU A 56 -1.62 -7.49 -2.61
CA LEU A 56 -1.32 -8.88 -2.96
C LEU A 56 -0.01 -9.00 -3.73
N LEU A 57 0.20 -8.10 -4.71
CA LEU A 57 1.41 -8.02 -5.54
C LEU A 57 2.64 -7.61 -4.72
N ALA A 58 2.46 -6.75 -3.71
CA ALA A 58 3.51 -6.31 -2.80
C ALA A 58 3.89 -7.34 -1.71
N GLY A 59 3.23 -8.51 -1.68
CA GLY A 59 3.50 -9.57 -0.70
C GLY A 59 2.64 -9.51 0.55
N GLY A 60 1.65 -8.63 0.58
CA GLY A 60 0.64 -8.59 1.62
C GLY A 60 -0.47 -9.63 1.41
N MET A 61 -1.29 -9.77 2.45
CA MET A 61 -2.59 -10.43 2.41
C MET A 61 -3.62 -9.49 3.02
N ASN A 62 -4.74 -9.30 2.34
CA ASN A 62 -5.83 -8.48 2.85
C ASN A 62 -6.46 -9.16 4.08
N GLU A 63 -6.38 -8.50 5.22
CA GLU A 63 -6.92 -8.97 6.49
C GLU A 63 -8.08 -8.06 6.90
N PRO A 64 -9.35 -8.53 6.85
CA PRO A 64 -10.48 -7.73 7.29
C PRO A 64 -10.53 -7.54 8.81
N ASP A 65 -9.95 -8.46 9.59
CA ASP A 65 -9.91 -8.34 11.04
C ASP A 65 -8.71 -7.49 11.50
N ILE A 66 -9.02 -6.25 11.90
CA ILE A 66 -8.05 -5.27 12.42
C ILE A 66 -7.21 -5.84 13.58
N LEU A 67 -7.76 -6.77 14.36
CA LEU A 67 -7.04 -7.36 15.50
C LEU A 67 -5.94 -8.35 15.06
N ASN A 68 -6.12 -9.00 13.91
CA ASN A 68 -5.17 -9.95 13.33
C ASN A 68 -4.20 -9.29 12.35
N ALA A 69 -4.53 -8.07 11.89
CA ALA A 69 -3.70 -7.31 10.98
C ALA A 69 -2.35 -6.96 11.61
N VAL A 70 -1.27 -7.24 10.87
CA VAL A 70 0.09 -6.91 11.27
C VAL A 70 0.40 -5.44 10.97
N TYR A 71 -0.06 -4.96 9.81
CA TYR A 71 -0.05 -3.54 9.45
C TYR A 71 -1.46 -3.05 9.20
N ILE A 72 -1.72 -1.80 9.59
CA ILE A 72 -2.94 -1.08 9.23
C ILE A 72 -2.55 0.09 8.33
N VAL A 73 -3.14 0.14 7.14
CA VAL A 73 -2.93 1.22 6.17
C VAL A 73 -4.21 2.05 6.11
N TYR A 74 -4.14 3.30 6.54
CA TYR A 74 -5.22 4.26 6.37
C TYR A 74 -5.10 4.94 5.02
N HIS A 75 -6.15 4.84 4.23
CA HIS A 75 -6.25 5.46 2.93
C HIS A 75 -7.66 6.03 2.74
N GLN A 76 -7.76 7.28 2.30
CA GLN A 76 -9.04 7.93 2.00
C GLN A 76 -8.88 8.78 0.74
N GLU A 77 -9.76 8.57 -0.22
CA GLU A 77 -9.78 9.36 -1.46
C GLU A 77 -9.98 10.86 -1.16
N GLY A 78 -9.16 11.69 -1.81
CA GLY A 78 -9.23 13.16 -1.70
C GLY A 78 -8.67 13.74 -0.40
N LYS A 79 -8.11 12.93 0.51
CA LYS A 79 -7.47 13.40 1.74
C LYS A 79 -5.94 13.43 1.60
N THR A 80 -5.34 14.50 2.10
CA THR A 80 -3.88 14.64 2.16
C THR A 80 -3.31 13.87 3.36
N LEU A 81 -1.99 13.61 3.36
CA LEU A 81 -1.31 13.06 4.54
C LEU A 81 -1.55 13.91 5.80
N ILE A 82 -1.63 15.23 5.65
CA ILE A 82 -1.86 16.15 6.77
C ILE A 82 -3.26 15.94 7.37
N ASP A 83 -4.27 15.75 6.53
CA ASP A 83 -5.62 15.45 7.01
C ASP A 83 -5.67 14.11 7.73
N LEU A 84 -5.04 13.07 7.16
CA LEU A 84 -4.94 11.74 7.77
C LEU A 84 -4.21 11.82 9.13
N MET A 85 -3.10 12.55 9.22
CA MET A 85 -2.36 12.75 10.48
C MET A 85 -3.19 13.42 11.57
N ARG A 86 -4.15 14.27 11.21
CA ARG A 86 -5.04 14.93 12.18
C ARG A 86 -6.18 14.04 12.63
N GLU A 87 -6.74 13.25 11.71
CA GLU A 87 -7.96 12.49 11.95
C GLU A 87 -7.68 11.08 12.50
N VAL A 88 -6.71 10.37 11.92
CA VAL A 88 -6.40 8.96 12.28
C VAL A 88 -6.05 8.75 13.75
N PRO A 89 -5.26 9.60 14.44
CA PRO A 89 -4.91 9.34 15.84
C PRO A 89 -6.13 9.21 16.76
N THR A 90 -7.24 9.87 16.43
CA THR A 90 -8.49 9.78 17.19
C THR A 90 -9.29 8.49 16.94
N LEU A 91 -8.99 7.80 15.84
CA LEU A 91 -9.63 6.56 15.41
C LEU A 91 -8.89 5.30 15.88
N LEU A 92 -7.63 5.46 16.30
CA LEU A 92 -6.78 4.35 16.72
C LEU A 92 -7.26 3.78 18.05
N ASN A 93 -7.39 2.45 18.10
CA ASN A 93 -7.62 1.75 19.36
C ASN A 93 -6.27 1.24 19.92
N PRO A 94 -5.91 1.59 21.17
CA PRO A 94 -4.70 1.10 21.82
C PRO A 94 -4.58 -0.42 21.90
N ASP A 95 -5.69 -1.16 21.79
CA ASP A 95 -5.68 -2.63 21.86
C ASP A 95 -5.20 -3.31 20.59
N TRP A 96 -5.21 -2.61 19.46
CA TRP A 96 -4.78 -3.15 18.17
C TRP A 96 -3.29 -3.48 18.16
N GLN A 97 -2.96 -4.65 17.62
CA GLN A 97 -1.56 -5.11 17.53
C GLN A 97 -0.72 -4.14 16.68
N ALA A 98 -1.28 -3.61 15.60
CA ALA A 98 -0.57 -2.64 14.76
C ALA A 98 -0.26 -1.33 15.50
N VAL A 99 -1.15 -0.86 16.38
CA VAL A 99 -0.89 0.35 17.21
C VAL A 99 0.23 0.07 18.21
N LYS A 100 0.16 -1.05 18.93
CA LYS A 100 1.18 -1.45 19.93
C LYS A 100 2.58 -1.60 19.32
N ASN A 101 2.67 -1.95 18.04
CA ASN A 101 3.92 -2.22 17.35
C ASN A 101 4.36 -1.09 16.41
N ASN A 102 3.71 0.09 16.43
CA ASN A 102 3.98 1.21 15.53
C ASN A 102 3.93 0.83 14.03
N ARG A 103 2.92 0.03 13.67
CA ARG A 103 2.66 -0.48 12.31
C ARG A 103 1.41 0.15 11.70
N ILE A 104 1.15 1.40 12.05
CA ILE A 104 0.12 2.23 11.42
C ILE A 104 0.78 3.01 10.30
N ILE A 105 0.21 2.94 9.10
CA ILE A 105 0.68 3.65 7.92
C ILE A 105 -0.44 4.58 7.45
N LEU A 106 -0.08 5.82 7.15
CA LEU A 106 -0.97 6.77 6.50
C LEU A 106 -0.55 6.87 5.05
N LEU A 107 -1.47 6.59 4.13
CA LEU A 107 -1.24 6.62 2.69
C LEU A 107 -2.18 7.64 2.05
N SER A 108 -1.59 8.67 1.45
CA SER A 108 -2.31 9.63 0.62
C SER A 108 -2.06 9.34 -0.84
N ASP A 109 -3.13 9.34 -1.62
CA ASP A 109 -3.07 9.21 -3.07
C ASP A 109 -3.75 10.43 -3.70
N SER A 110 -3.24 11.62 -3.38
CA SER A 110 -3.81 12.90 -3.80
C SER A 110 -3.68 13.19 -5.30
N ASP A 111 -2.88 12.41 -6.02
CA ASP A 111 -2.52 12.68 -7.41
C ASP A 111 -3.46 11.96 -8.39
N GLY A 112 -4.68 12.50 -8.50
CA GLY A 112 -5.61 12.24 -9.60
C GLY A 112 -6.43 10.94 -9.50
N LEU A 113 -7.50 10.82 -10.28
CA LEU A 113 -8.41 9.65 -10.26
C LEU A 113 -8.04 8.58 -11.29
N GLU A 114 -7.06 8.84 -12.16
CA GLU A 114 -6.71 7.91 -13.24
C GLU A 114 -5.77 6.81 -12.75
N ARG A 115 -6.27 5.57 -12.78
CA ARG A 115 -5.51 4.36 -12.47
C ARG A 115 -4.80 3.89 -13.73
N ASN A 116 -3.51 4.23 -13.88
CA ASN A 116 -2.66 3.77 -14.97
C ASN A 116 -1.60 2.77 -14.47
N ALA A 117 -0.97 2.04 -15.39
CA ALA A 117 0.03 1.01 -15.06
C ALA A 117 1.19 1.57 -14.21
N GLN A 118 1.68 2.77 -14.54
CA GLN A 118 2.77 3.41 -13.82
C GLN A 118 2.44 3.65 -12.35
N ARG A 119 1.23 4.13 -12.06
CA ARG A 119 0.77 4.41 -10.70
C ARG A 119 0.53 3.14 -9.90
N VAL A 120 -0.04 2.11 -10.53
CA VAL A 120 -0.22 0.80 -9.88
C VAL A 120 1.13 0.22 -9.47
N ILE A 121 2.14 0.28 -10.35
CA ILE A 121 3.47 -0.25 -10.03
C ILE A 121 4.16 0.58 -8.97
N ASN A 122 4.06 1.92 -9.04
CA ASN A 122 4.55 2.77 -7.96
C ASN A 122 3.88 2.42 -6.61
N MET A 123 2.57 2.17 -6.61
CA MET A 123 1.82 1.80 -5.41
C MET A 123 2.25 0.42 -4.87
N VAL A 124 2.49 -0.55 -5.75
CA VAL A 124 3.03 -1.87 -5.36
C VAL A 124 4.41 -1.72 -4.70
N GLU A 125 5.28 -0.90 -5.28
CA GLU A 125 6.59 -0.60 -4.71
C GLU A 125 6.48 0.12 -3.35
N ASP A 126 5.61 1.14 -3.26
CA ASP A 126 5.34 1.88 -2.04
C ASP A 126 4.83 0.93 -0.93
N ILE A 127 3.87 0.06 -1.24
CA ILE A 127 3.34 -0.93 -0.28
C ILE A 127 4.42 -1.96 0.10
N ALA A 128 5.23 -2.44 -0.85
CA ALA A 128 6.31 -3.38 -0.57
C ALA A 128 7.33 -2.78 0.42
N GLU A 129 7.66 -1.49 0.26
CA GLU A 129 8.52 -0.74 1.18
C GLU A 129 7.88 -0.54 2.56
N MET A 130 6.56 -0.30 2.60
CA MET A 130 5.81 -0.19 3.84
C MET A 130 5.85 -1.49 4.66
N ILE A 131 5.51 -2.63 4.03
CA ILE A 131 5.26 -3.87 4.76
C ILE A 131 6.53 -4.71 4.97
N HIS A 132 7.53 -4.59 4.09
CA HIS A 132 8.83 -5.27 4.20
C HIS A 132 9.97 -4.25 4.41
N PRO A 133 10.00 -3.52 5.55
CA PRO A 133 11.02 -2.52 5.82
C PRO A 133 12.44 -3.11 5.74
N GLY A 134 13.33 -2.43 5.01
CA GLY A 134 14.73 -2.81 4.84
C GLY A 134 15.01 -3.79 3.69
N TYR A 135 13.98 -4.39 3.08
CA TYR A 135 14.14 -5.22 1.88
C TYR A 135 13.94 -4.45 0.57
N PHE A 136 13.09 -3.43 0.63
CA PHE A 136 12.78 -2.49 -0.43
C PHE A 136 13.08 -1.08 0.03
N ILE A 137 13.65 -0.27 -0.86
CA ILE A 137 13.96 1.14 -0.63
C ILE A 137 13.70 1.85 -1.96
N PHE A 138 12.49 2.39 -2.12
CA PHE A 138 12.07 3.14 -3.32
C PHE A 138 11.97 4.64 -3.02
N GLY A 139 11.93 5.02 -1.74
CA GLY A 139 11.96 6.43 -1.31
C GLY A 139 10.58 7.09 -1.29
N GLY A 140 9.50 6.30 -1.20
CA GLY A 140 8.14 6.83 -1.07
C GLY A 140 7.79 7.33 0.34
N GLU A 141 8.55 6.90 1.36
CA GLU A 141 8.35 7.30 2.76
C GLU A 141 8.61 8.80 2.95
N GLY A 142 7.64 9.52 3.52
CA GLY A 142 7.69 10.96 3.76
C GLY A 142 7.04 11.82 2.68
N ASP A 143 6.79 11.27 1.49
CA ASP A 143 6.13 11.98 0.39
C ASP A 143 4.67 11.53 0.24
N LYS A 144 4.46 10.25 -0.13
CA LYS A 144 3.12 9.69 -0.36
C LYS A 144 2.54 8.97 0.85
N TRP A 145 3.42 8.46 1.71
CA TRP A 145 3.02 7.72 2.89
C TRP A 145 3.98 7.93 4.04
N ILE A 146 3.50 7.75 5.26
CA ILE A 146 4.32 7.81 6.48
C ILE A 146 3.93 6.73 7.47
N ARG A 147 4.88 6.27 8.28
CA ARG A 147 4.57 5.46 9.47
C ARG A 147 4.17 6.39 10.61
N PHE A 148 3.04 6.08 11.21
CA PHE A 148 2.56 6.78 12.38
C PHE A 148 2.91 5.99 13.64
N SER A 149 3.60 6.65 14.57
CA SER A 149 3.92 6.13 15.91
C SER A 149 3.33 7.05 16.97
N LEU A 150 2.69 6.46 17.98
CA LEU A 150 2.19 7.16 19.16
C LEU A 150 3.27 7.34 20.24
#